data_AF-A0A3N5STG3-F1
#
_entry.id   AF-A0A3N5STG3-F1
#
_cell.length_a   1.000
_cell.length_b   1.000
_cell.length_c   1.000
_cell.angle_alpha   90.00
_cell.angle_beta   90.00
_cell.angle_gamma   90.00
#
_symmetry.space_group_name_H-M   'P 1'
#
loop_
_entity.id
_entity.type
_entity.pdbx_description
1 polymer ?
#
loop_
_entity_poly.entity_id
_entity_poly.type
_entity_poly.pdbx_seq_one_letter_code
_entity_poly.pdbx_strand_id
1 'polypeptide(L)'
;MFTIMTFQILGSFWEKVVMPIVMTALSVGFSPRKVNDPHSRDAIANGQFILVKGSVYDAIGGHESVRDQIVEDKAISEQVKWNGYRLIVANGYSVARTRMYTSLPEMWEGWTKNIYLGLSAQPSLMLLGAFGALILLVAALVLPLWPLLGTLWYVRGGGLPAATVILQSLTLWAIAIYARARVAVGMGISPWYALTLPLGAAVFAAMMFTSTWKVLSGKGVMWKGRMYKPK
;
A
#
# COMPACT_ATOMS: atom_id res chain seq x y z
N MET A 1 -13.63 4.95 -18.71
CA MET A 1 -12.23 4.56 -18.48
C MET A 1 -12.20 3.26 -17.73
N PHE A 2 -11.37 2.32 -18.16
CA PHE A 2 -10.98 1.16 -17.36
C PHE A 2 -9.57 1.39 -16.84
N THR A 3 -9.39 1.17 -15.55
CA THR A 3 -8.06 0.97 -14.97
C THR A 3 -7.92 -0.52 -14.65
N ILE A 4 -6.91 -1.14 -15.25
CA ILE A 4 -6.73 -2.57 -15.22
C ILE A 4 -5.75 -2.91 -14.10
N MET A 5 -6.20 -3.68 -13.11
CA MET A 5 -5.33 -4.27 -12.11
C MET A 5 -4.57 -5.42 -12.76
N THR A 6 -3.29 -5.18 -13.10
CA THR A 6 -2.43 -6.20 -13.71
C THR A 6 -1.87 -7.13 -12.64
N PHE A 7 -1.48 -8.34 -13.05
CA PHE A 7 -0.81 -9.26 -12.14
C PHE A 7 0.62 -8.77 -11.86
N GLN A 8 0.96 -8.54 -10.59
CA GLN A 8 2.31 -8.12 -10.22
C GLN A 8 3.28 -9.29 -10.16
N ILE A 9 4.35 -9.19 -10.95
CA ILE A 9 5.49 -10.08 -10.91
C ILE A 9 6.41 -9.60 -9.79
N LEU A 10 6.74 -10.50 -8.87
CA LEU A 10 7.66 -10.25 -7.75
C LEU A 10 8.89 -11.16 -7.91
N GLY A 11 10.00 -10.61 -8.41
CA GLY A 11 11.21 -11.37 -8.72
C GLY A 11 12.15 -11.53 -7.53
N SER A 12 12.57 -10.41 -6.94
CA SER A 12 13.57 -10.35 -5.86
C SER A 12 13.00 -10.66 -4.48
N PHE A 13 13.89 -10.89 -3.52
CA PHE A 13 13.55 -11.02 -2.11
C PHE A 13 12.74 -9.81 -1.61
N TRP A 14 13.24 -8.60 -1.86
CA TRP A 14 12.60 -7.38 -1.36
C TRP A 14 11.24 -7.13 -1.99
N GLU A 15 11.07 -7.43 -3.30
CA GLU A 15 9.76 -7.38 -3.96
C GLU A 15 8.73 -8.26 -3.20
N LYS A 16 9.12 -9.49 -2.81
CA LYS A 16 8.25 -10.46 -2.11
C LYS A 16 7.97 -10.11 -0.64
N VAL A 17 8.92 -9.42 0.01
CA VAL A 17 8.80 -8.97 1.40
C VAL A 17 7.87 -7.76 1.51
N VAL A 18 8.09 -6.73 0.68
CA VAL A 18 7.49 -5.39 0.84
C VAL A 18 6.17 -5.25 0.08
N MET A 19 6.11 -5.68 -1.19
CA MET A 19 4.97 -5.40 -2.06
C MET A 19 3.63 -5.92 -1.51
N PRO A 20 3.53 -7.11 -0.91
CA PRO A 20 2.26 -7.58 -0.38
C PRO A 20 1.69 -6.72 0.75
N ILE A 21 2.56 -6.11 1.56
CA ILE A 21 2.13 -5.18 2.62
C ILE A 21 1.60 -3.90 1.99
N VAL A 22 2.32 -3.36 1.01
CA VAL A 22 1.88 -2.15 0.30
C VAL A 22 0.55 -2.38 -0.42
N MET A 23 0.41 -3.49 -1.13
CA MET A 23 -0.83 -3.85 -1.83
C MET A 23 -1.99 -4.06 -0.85
N THR A 24 -1.73 -4.65 0.32
CA THR A 24 -2.73 -4.79 1.39
C THR A 24 -3.17 -3.42 1.91
N ALA A 25 -2.21 -2.52 2.18
CA ALA A 25 -2.51 -1.16 2.63
C ALA A 25 -3.32 -0.37 1.58
N LEU A 26 -2.96 -0.46 0.30
CA LEU A 26 -3.73 0.15 -0.79
C LEU A 26 -5.14 -0.42 -0.90
N SER A 27 -5.31 -1.72 -0.72
CA SER A 27 -6.64 -2.36 -0.77
C SER A 27 -7.56 -1.92 0.36
N VAL A 28 -6.98 -1.57 1.52
CA VAL A 28 -7.74 -0.97 2.64
C VAL A 28 -8.06 0.50 2.37
N GLY A 29 -7.12 1.26 1.82
CA GLY A 29 -7.29 2.68 1.52
C GLY A 29 -8.22 2.95 0.33
N PHE A 30 -8.25 2.07 -0.66
CA PHE A 30 -8.99 2.26 -1.92
C PHE A 30 -9.92 1.08 -2.16
N SER A 31 -11.23 1.34 -2.05
CA SER A 31 -12.26 0.36 -2.35
C SER A 31 -12.64 0.39 -3.83
N PRO A 32 -12.44 -0.69 -4.60
CA PRO A 32 -12.91 -0.76 -5.98
C PRO A 32 -14.41 -0.52 -6.11
N ARG A 33 -15.20 -0.87 -5.08
CA ARG A 33 -16.65 -0.59 -5.06
C ARG A 33 -16.94 0.91 -5.09
N LYS A 34 -16.25 1.69 -4.24
CA LYS A 34 -16.40 3.15 -4.23
C LYS A 34 -15.87 3.79 -5.51
N VAL A 35 -14.78 3.27 -6.07
CA VAL A 35 -14.22 3.78 -7.33
C VAL A 35 -15.15 3.50 -8.51
N ASN A 36 -15.82 2.33 -8.52
CA ASN A 36 -16.76 1.94 -9.58
C ASN A 36 -18.15 2.59 -9.43
N ASP A 37 -18.48 3.14 -8.27
CA ASP A 37 -19.72 3.88 -8.01
C ASP A 37 -19.67 5.27 -8.66
N PRO A 38 -20.56 5.58 -9.63
CA PRO A 38 -20.60 6.88 -10.30
C PRO A 38 -21.01 8.04 -9.37
N HIS A 39 -21.62 7.76 -8.21
CA HIS A 39 -22.02 8.79 -7.25
C HIS A 39 -20.90 9.14 -6.24
N SER A 40 -19.85 8.33 -6.17
CA SER A 40 -18.68 8.61 -5.35
C SER A 40 -17.67 9.46 -6.14
N ARG A 41 -16.98 10.38 -5.47
CA ARG A 41 -15.85 11.12 -6.07
C ARG A 41 -14.51 10.37 -6.01
N ASP A 42 -14.47 9.22 -5.33
CA ASP A 42 -13.25 8.41 -5.20
C ASP A 42 -12.78 7.95 -6.58
N ALA A 43 -11.59 8.36 -6.96
CA ALA A 43 -10.96 7.97 -8.22
C ALA A 43 -9.51 7.54 -7.97
N ILE A 44 -9.15 6.42 -8.56
CA ILE A 44 -7.78 5.91 -8.61
C ILE A 44 -7.59 5.21 -9.94
N ALA A 45 -6.37 5.24 -10.45
CA ALA A 45 -5.94 4.38 -11.54
C ALA A 45 -4.64 3.68 -11.20
N ASN A 46 -4.53 2.44 -11.64
CA ASN A 46 -3.28 1.76 -11.90
C ASN A 46 -2.73 2.24 -13.26
N GLY A 47 -1.75 3.14 -13.25
CA GLY A 47 -1.10 3.66 -14.46
C GLY A 47 -0.40 2.63 -15.33
N GLN A 48 -0.23 1.40 -14.85
CA GLN A 48 0.40 0.32 -15.61
C GLN A 48 -0.42 -0.12 -16.82
N PHE A 49 -1.76 -0.03 -16.74
CA PHE A 49 -2.63 -0.34 -17.87
C PHE A 49 -3.98 0.35 -17.71
N ILE A 50 -4.20 1.36 -18.57
CA ILE A 50 -5.42 2.16 -18.62
C ILE A 50 -6.01 2.08 -20.03
N LEU A 51 -7.33 1.97 -20.11
CA LEU A 51 -8.09 2.13 -21.36
C LEU A 51 -9.08 3.29 -21.20
N VAL A 52 -8.94 4.33 -22.03
CA VAL A 52 -9.87 5.46 -22.10
C VAL A 52 -10.50 5.48 -23.47
N LYS A 53 -11.81 5.72 -23.56
CA LYS A 53 -12.48 5.96 -24.83
C LYS A 53 -11.97 7.28 -25.39
N GLY A 54 -11.54 7.32 -26.66
CA GLY A 54 -10.93 8.52 -27.28
C GLY A 54 -11.77 9.78 -27.07
N SER A 55 -13.06 9.73 -27.37
CA SER A 55 -13.99 10.85 -27.16
C SER A 55 -14.04 11.36 -25.71
N VAL A 56 -13.83 10.49 -24.72
CA VAL A 56 -13.78 10.89 -23.30
C VAL A 56 -12.42 11.50 -22.96
N TYR A 57 -11.34 10.91 -23.48
CA TYR A 57 -9.98 11.42 -23.28
C TYR A 57 -9.83 12.84 -23.85
N ASP A 58 -10.36 13.09 -25.04
CA ASP A 58 -10.34 14.40 -25.67
C ASP A 58 -11.20 15.41 -24.90
N ALA A 59 -12.39 14.99 -24.44
CA ALA A 59 -13.31 15.85 -23.68
C ALA A 59 -12.74 16.32 -22.33
N ILE A 60 -11.83 15.55 -21.72
CA ILE A 60 -11.15 15.95 -20.48
C ILE A 60 -9.81 16.67 -20.74
N GLY A 61 -9.46 16.96 -22.00
CA GLY A 61 -8.22 17.62 -22.39
C GLY A 61 -6.96 16.73 -22.39
N GLY A 62 -7.14 15.41 -22.36
CA GLY A 62 -6.04 14.44 -22.44
C GLY A 62 -4.98 14.60 -21.34
N HIS A 63 -3.71 14.37 -21.69
CA HIS A 63 -2.60 14.58 -20.74
C HIS A 63 -2.21 16.05 -20.56
N GLU A 64 -2.61 16.93 -21.49
CA GLU A 64 -2.32 18.37 -21.36
C GLU A 64 -2.99 18.96 -20.11
N SER A 65 -4.21 18.49 -19.78
CA SER A 65 -4.94 18.94 -18.58
C SER A 65 -4.32 18.51 -17.26
N VAL A 66 -3.39 17.55 -17.27
CA VAL A 66 -2.71 17.03 -16.07
C VAL A 66 -1.19 17.12 -16.14
N ARG A 67 -0.65 17.92 -17.08
CA ARG A 67 0.80 18.00 -17.36
C ARG A 67 1.66 18.42 -16.18
N ASP A 68 1.08 19.10 -15.19
CA ASP A 68 1.77 19.54 -13.98
C ASP A 68 1.63 18.56 -12.80
N GLN A 69 0.95 17.43 -13.01
CA GLN A 69 0.72 16.39 -12.02
C GLN A 69 1.82 15.32 -12.06
N ILE A 70 2.24 14.87 -10.89
CA ILE A 70 3.31 13.85 -10.72
C ILE A 70 2.75 12.41 -10.81
N VAL A 71 1.44 12.29 -10.58
CA VAL A 71 0.67 11.04 -10.60
C VAL A 71 -0.46 11.27 -11.59
N GLU A 72 -0.06 11.36 -12.86
CA GLU A 72 -0.90 11.72 -14.00
C GLU A 72 -2.05 10.72 -14.20
N ASP A 73 -1.81 9.44 -13.90
CA ASP A 73 -2.79 8.37 -13.97
C ASP A 73 -3.97 8.60 -13.02
N LYS A 74 -3.68 8.94 -11.76
CA LYS A 74 -4.69 9.34 -10.77
C LYS A 74 -5.41 10.60 -11.23
N ALA A 75 -4.68 11.63 -11.64
CA ALA A 75 -5.27 12.90 -12.06
C ALA A 75 -6.21 12.74 -13.26
N ILE A 76 -5.84 11.92 -14.26
CA ILE A 76 -6.72 11.56 -15.38
C ILE A 76 -7.96 10.83 -14.88
N SER A 77 -7.81 9.89 -13.95
CA SER A 77 -8.95 9.15 -13.39
C SER A 77 -9.93 10.08 -12.65
N GLU A 78 -9.41 11.09 -11.95
CA GLU A 78 -10.20 12.13 -11.29
C GLU A 78 -10.91 13.00 -12.32
N GLN A 79 -10.22 13.45 -13.38
CA GLN A 79 -10.86 14.21 -14.47
C GLN A 79 -11.96 13.41 -15.15
N VAL A 80 -11.74 12.13 -15.47
CA VAL A 80 -12.79 11.26 -16.02
C VAL A 80 -14.00 11.23 -15.07
N LYS A 81 -13.78 10.92 -13.79
CA LYS A 81 -14.87 10.68 -12.85
C LYS A 81 -15.61 11.96 -12.49
N TRP A 82 -14.90 13.06 -12.27
CA TRP A 82 -15.47 14.34 -11.85
C TRP A 82 -16.18 15.08 -12.99
N ASN A 83 -15.88 14.75 -14.25
CA ASN A 83 -16.66 15.21 -15.42
C ASN A 83 -17.84 14.27 -15.77
N GLY A 84 -18.24 13.38 -14.85
CA GLY A 84 -19.42 12.54 -14.99
C GLY A 84 -19.24 11.29 -15.85
N TYR A 85 -18.01 10.99 -16.30
CA TYR A 85 -17.74 9.76 -17.04
C TYR A 85 -17.47 8.58 -16.11
N ARG A 86 -17.75 7.38 -16.61
CA ARG A 86 -17.58 6.15 -15.83
C ARG A 86 -16.12 5.73 -15.72
N LEU A 87 -15.66 5.52 -14.49
CA LEU A 87 -14.38 4.90 -14.15
C LEU A 87 -14.65 3.49 -13.59
N ILE A 88 -13.94 2.49 -14.07
CA ILE A 88 -14.05 1.10 -13.59
C ILE A 88 -12.66 0.53 -13.31
N VAL A 89 -12.47 0.09 -12.07
CA VAL A 89 -11.39 -0.81 -11.68
C VAL A 89 -11.76 -2.22 -12.13
N ALA A 90 -11.00 -2.75 -13.09
CA ALA A 90 -11.20 -4.08 -13.64
C ALA A 90 -10.06 -5.02 -13.23
N ASN A 91 -10.40 -6.28 -12.92
CA ASN A 91 -9.42 -7.32 -12.69
C ASN A 91 -8.84 -7.79 -14.04
N GLY A 92 -7.54 -7.54 -14.27
CA GLY A 92 -6.84 -7.93 -15.48
C GLY A 92 -5.69 -8.91 -15.24
N TYR A 93 -5.75 -9.71 -14.18
CA TYR A 93 -4.65 -10.63 -13.83
C TYR A 93 -4.35 -11.65 -14.95
N SER A 94 -5.34 -12.00 -15.77
CA SER A 94 -5.18 -12.86 -16.95
C SER A 94 -4.80 -12.11 -18.23
N VAL A 95 -4.90 -10.78 -18.24
CA VAL A 95 -4.73 -9.95 -19.45
C VAL A 95 -3.32 -9.36 -19.52
N ALA A 96 -2.79 -8.91 -18.38
CA ALA A 96 -1.49 -8.25 -18.34
C ALA A 96 -0.74 -8.57 -17.05
N ARG A 97 0.59 -8.61 -17.16
CA ARG A 97 1.50 -8.76 -16.03
C ARG A 97 2.48 -7.60 -16.02
N THR A 98 2.80 -7.10 -14.84
CA THR A 98 3.73 -5.99 -14.68
C THR A 98 4.76 -6.33 -13.62
N ARG A 99 6.01 -5.97 -13.86
CA ARG A 99 7.05 -5.94 -12.83
C ARG A 99 7.41 -4.49 -12.58
N MET A 100 6.81 -3.89 -11.55
CA MET A 100 6.88 -2.44 -11.33
C MET A 100 8.26 -1.96 -10.87
N TYR A 101 8.92 -2.76 -10.02
CA TYR A 101 10.22 -2.44 -9.45
C TYR A 101 11.10 -3.68 -9.46
N THR A 102 12.42 -3.47 -9.52
CA THR A 102 13.39 -4.58 -9.59
C THR A 102 14.37 -4.60 -8.42
N SER A 103 14.36 -3.54 -7.60
CA SER A 103 15.24 -3.40 -6.43
C SER A 103 14.57 -2.64 -5.28
N LEU A 104 15.12 -2.79 -4.07
CA LEU A 104 14.64 -2.06 -2.89
C LEU A 104 14.76 -0.53 -3.03
N PRO A 105 15.86 0.05 -3.55
CA PRO A 105 15.94 1.49 -3.76
C PRO A 105 14.86 2.05 -4.69
N GLU A 106 14.54 1.35 -5.78
CA GLU A 106 13.48 1.76 -6.70
C GLU A 106 12.10 1.72 -6.03
N MET A 107 11.81 0.65 -5.29
CA MET A 107 10.58 0.54 -4.50
C MET A 107 10.49 1.65 -3.45
N TRP A 108 11.60 1.94 -2.77
CA TRP A 108 11.66 2.98 -1.77
C TRP A 108 11.37 4.35 -2.36
N GLU A 109 12.01 4.73 -3.46
CA GLU A 109 11.77 6.00 -4.14
C GLU A 109 10.30 6.10 -4.59
N GLY A 110 9.80 5.07 -5.28
CA GLY A 110 8.45 5.08 -5.85
C GLY A 110 7.33 5.07 -4.81
N TRP A 111 7.44 4.23 -3.77
CA TRP A 111 6.43 4.19 -2.70
C TRP A 111 6.48 5.40 -1.80
N THR A 112 7.68 5.88 -1.43
CA THR A 112 7.81 7.11 -0.64
C THR A 112 7.19 8.30 -1.38
N LYS A 113 7.37 8.38 -2.71
CA LYS A 113 6.69 9.38 -3.57
C LYS A 113 5.18 9.25 -3.51
N ASN A 114 4.63 8.05 -3.75
CA ASN A 114 3.18 7.85 -3.79
C ASN A 114 2.53 8.14 -2.43
N ILE A 115 3.15 7.67 -1.33
CA ILE A 115 2.68 7.95 0.03
C ILE A 115 2.75 9.45 0.30
N TYR A 116 3.86 10.11 -0.03
CA TYR A 116 4.03 11.55 0.15
C TYR A 116 2.90 12.33 -0.53
N LEU A 117 2.61 12.03 -1.79
CA LEU A 117 1.57 12.74 -2.55
C LEU A 117 0.17 12.44 -2.01
N GLY A 118 -0.10 11.21 -1.58
CA GLY A 118 -1.35 10.86 -0.91
C GLY A 118 -1.57 11.63 0.40
N LEU A 119 -0.52 11.73 1.22
CA LEU A 119 -0.54 12.47 2.49
C LEU A 119 -0.66 13.98 2.27
N SER A 120 0.01 14.53 1.26
CA SER A 120 -0.11 15.95 0.92
C SER A 120 -1.50 16.33 0.42
N ALA A 121 -2.15 15.45 -0.35
CA ALA A 121 -3.50 15.71 -0.86
C ALA A 121 -4.57 15.61 0.24
N GLN A 122 -4.36 14.77 1.25
CA GLN A 122 -5.29 14.59 2.37
C GLN A 122 -4.52 14.52 3.70
N PRO A 123 -4.18 15.67 4.30
CA PRO A 123 -3.40 15.70 5.55
C PRO A 123 -4.05 14.94 6.72
N SER A 124 -5.38 14.80 6.73
CA SER A 124 -6.10 13.97 7.71
C SER A 124 -5.69 12.49 7.68
N LEU A 125 -5.22 11.99 6.53
CA LEU A 125 -4.67 10.64 6.40
C LEU A 125 -3.28 10.50 7.03
N MET A 126 -2.58 11.59 7.38
CA MET A 126 -1.26 11.51 8.00
C MET A 126 -1.33 10.84 9.37
N LEU A 127 -2.28 11.24 10.22
CA LEU A 127 -2.45 10.65 11.54
C LEU A 127 -2.93 9.20 11.44
N LEU A 128 -3.91 8.92 10.57
CA LEU A 128 -4.42 7.57 10.37
C LEU A 128 -3.36 6.63 9.77
N GLY A 129 -2.61 7.09 8.79
CA GLY A 129 -1.54 6.35 8.15
C GLY A 129 -0.35 6.10 9.08
N ALA A 130 0.07 7.11 9.85
CA ALA A 130 1.12 6.96 10.86
C ALA A 130 0.69 5.99 11.97
N PHE A 131 -0.54 6.11 12.47
CA PHE A 131 -1.09 5.22 13.48
C PHE A 131 -1.23 3.78 12.97
N GLY A 132 -1.74 3.59 11.75
CA GLY A 132 -1.85 2.28 11.12
C GLY A 132 -0.49 1.63 10.86
N ALA A 133 0.50 2.40 10.39
CA ALA A 133 1.87 1.94 10.21
C ALA A 133 2.53 1.56 11.55
N LEU A 134 2.30 2.35 12.61
CA LEU A 134 2.78 2.06 13.95
C LEU A 134 2.14 0.80 14.53
N ILE A 135 0.82 0.64 14.42
CA ILE A 135 0.12 -0.59 14.85
C ILE A 135 0.66 -1.78 14.09
N LEU A 136 0.82 -1.69 12.77
CA LEU A 136 1.36 -2.80 11.98
C LEU A 136 2.79 -3.14 12.43
N LEU A 137 3.63 -2.14 12.69
CA LEU A 137 4.99 -2.33 13.16
C LEU A 137 5.03 -2.97 14.55
N VAL A 138 4.26 -2.44 15.50
CA VAL A 138 4.14 -2.97 16.87
C VAL A 138 3.58 -4.38 16.83
N ALA A 139 2.52 -4.63 16.07
CA ALA A 139 1.96 -5.97 15.91
C ALA A 139 3.01 -6.93 15.33
N ALA A 140 3.75 -6.52 14.31
CA ALA A 140 4.71 -7.40 13.68
C ALA A 140 5.97 -7.65 14.53
N LEU A 141 6.43 -6.68 15.34
CA LEU A 141 7.63 -6.79 16.18
C LEU A 141 7.37 -7.29 17.60
N VAL A 142 6.27 -6.87 18.21
CA VAL A 142 5.98 -7.13 19.64
C VAL A 142 5.16 -8.41 19.83
N LEU A 143 4.22 -8.74 18.92
CA LEU A 143 3.47 -10.00 19.04
C LEU A 143 4.36 -11.26 19.08
N PRO A 144 5.46 -11.38 18.31
CA PRO A 144 6.37 -12.52 18.43
C PRO A 144 7.13 -12.56 19.76
N LEU A 145 7.32 -11.43 20.43
CA LEU A 145 8.03 -11.35 21.72
C LEU A 145 7.12 -11.68 22.91
N TRP A 146 5.81 -11.53 22.76
CA TRP A 146 4.86 -11.75 23.84
C TRP A 146 4.79 -13.20 24.36
N PRO A 147 4.90 -14.26 23.52
CA PRO A 147 5.03 -15.62 23.99
C PRO A 147 6.26 -15.83 24.87
N LEU A 148 7.39 -15.17 24.54
CA LEU A 148 8.61 -15.25 25.34
C LEU A 148 8.42 -14.58 26.71
N LEU A 149 7.84 -13.37 26.73
CA LEU A 149 7.54 -12.65 27.97
C LEU A 149 6.52 -13.40 28.83
N GLY A 150 5.48 -13.96 28.21
CA GLY A 150 4.49 -14.79 28.87
C GLY A 150 5.12 -16.07 29.45
N THR A 151 6.05 -16.70 28.73
CA THR A 151 6.77 -17.89 29.22
C THR A 151 7.66 -17.53 30.42
N LEU A 152 8.39 -16.42 30.35
CA LEU A 152 9.19 -15.93 31.48
C LEU A 152 8.32 -15.63 32.70
N TRP A 153 7.16 -15.00 32.50
CA TRP A 153 6.21 -14.73 33.57
C TRP A 153 5.62 -16.02 34.16
N TYR A 154 5.30 -17.00 33.30
CA TYR A 154 4.79 -18.30 33.71
C TYR A 154 5.79 -19.04 34.61
N VAL A 155 7.07 -19.08 34.22
CA VAL A 155 8.15 -19.69 35.01
C VAL A 155 8.38 -18.97 36.35
N ARG A 156 8.09 -17.66 36.42
CA ARG A 156 8.16 -16.86 37.66
C ARG A 156 6.91 -16.90 38.53
N GLY A 157 6.00 -17.85 38.29
CA GLY A 157 4.79 -18.03 39.10
C GLY A 157 3.57 -17.24 38.63
N GLY A 158 3.59 -16.73 37.39
CA GLY A 158 2.48 -15.98 36.81
C GLY A 158 1.19 -16.78 36.57
N GLY A 159 1.26 -18.12 36.63
CA GLY A 159 0.09 -19.00 36.62
C GLY A 159 -0.79 -18.88 35.36
N LEU A 160 -2.11 -18.97 35.55
CA LEU A 160 -3.11 -18.89 34.47
C LEU A 160 -3.04 -17.59 33.65
N PRO A 161 -2.89 -16.39 34.25
CA PRO A 161 -2.71 -15.15 33.48
C PRO A 161 -1.51 -15.15 32.52
N ALA A 162 -0.40 -15.79 32.90
CA ALA A 162 0.75 -15.91 32.01
C ALA A 162 0.44 -16.85 30.83
N ALA A 163 -0.24 -17.97 31.09
CA ALA A 163 -0.66 -18.90 30.05
C ALA A 163 -1.66 -18.27 29.06
N THR A 164 -2.58 -17.42 29.52
CA THR A 164 -3.52 -16.72 28.63
C THR A 164 -2.81 -15.74 27.70
N VAL A 165 -1.82 -14.99 28.19
CA VAL A 165 -1.00 -14.09 27.35
C VAL A 165 -0.25 -14.87 26.27
N ILE A 166 0.35 -16.02 26.62
CA ILE A 166 1.02 -16.89 25.64
C ILE A 166 0.02 -17.36 24.58
N LEU A 167 -1.14 -17.88 25.00
CA LEU A 167 -2.14 -18.41 24.07
C LEU A 167 -2.70 -17.31 23.14
N GLN A 168 -3.04 -16.14 23.68
CA GLN A 168 -3.55 -15.01 22.92
C GLN A 168 -2.52 -14.52 21.89
N SER A 169 -1.27 -14.37 22.30
CA SER A 169 -0.21 -13.89 21.40
C SER A 169 0.10 -14.88 20.28
N LEU A 170 0.20 -16.18 20.58
CA LEU A 170 0.35 -17.23 19.57
C LEU A 170 -0.83 -17.26 18.59
N THR A 171 -2.05 -17.11 19.10
CA THR A 171 -3.27 -17.08 18.28
C THR A 171 -3.27 -15.88 17.33
N LEU A 172 -3.01 -14.68 17.83
CA LEU A 172 -2.94 -13.46 17.01
C LEU A 172 -1.82 -13.55 15.96
N TRP A 173 -0.67 -14.11 16.34
CA TRP A 173 0.44 -14.30 15.43
C TRP A 173 0.12 -15.33 14.33
N ALA A 174 -0.53 -16.44 14.68
CA ALA A 174 -1.00 -17.43 13.72
C ALA A 174 -2.00 -16.81 12.72
N ILE A 175 -2.93 -15.98 13.18
CA ILE A 175 -3.88 -15.25 12.32
C ILE A 175 -3.13 -14.30 11.38
N ALA A 176 -2.16 -13.53 11.90
CA ALA A 176 -1.39 -12.58 11.10
C ALA A 176 -0.54 -13.28 10.02
N ILE A 177 0.14 -14.37 10.37
CA ILE A 177 0.92 -15.19 9.44
C ILE A 177 0.00 -15.84 8.41
N TYR A 178 -1.15 -16.39 8.82
CA TYR A 178 -2.13 -16.97 7.90
C TYR A 178 -2.64 -15.92 6.91
N ALA A 179 -3.07 -14.76 7.38
CA ALA A 179 -3.53 -13.66 6.53
C ALA A 179 -2.43 -13.25 5.53
N ARG A 180 -1.19 -13.08 6.01
CA ARG A 180 -0.05 -12.73 5.16
C ARG A 180 0.28 -13.83 4.14
N ALA A 181 0.14 -15.09 4.51
CA ALA A 181 0.35 -16.24 3.62
C ALA A 181 -0.73 -16.30 2.52
N ARG A 182 -1.99 -15.98 2.84
CA ARG A 182 -3.07 -15.88 1.85
C ARG A 182 -2.78 -14.79 0.82
N VAL A 183 -2.30 -13.63 1.26
CA VAL A 183 -1.88 -12.55 0.34
C VAL A 183 -0.68 -13.00 -0.51
N ALA A 184 0.31 -13.65 0.10
CA ALA A 184 1.48 -14.19 -0.60
C ALA A 184 1.07 -15.15 -1.74
N VAL A 185 0.22 -16.13 -1.45
CA VAL A 185 -0.30 -17.08 -2.44
C VAL A 185 -1.10 -16.35 -3.52
N GLY A 186 -1.95 -15.39 -3.15
CA GLY A 186 -2.73 -14.59 -4.11
C GLY A 186 -1.87 -13.75 -5.07
N MET A 187 -0.67 -13.37 -4.64
CA MET A 187 0.34 -12.67 -5.46
C MET A 187 1.31 -13.62 -6.18
N GLY A 188 1.07 -14.94 -6.13
CA GLY A 188 1.91 -15.94 -6.80
C GLY A 188 3.30 -16.11 -6.19
N ILE A 189 3.47 -15.81 -4.89
CA ILE A 189 4.73 -16.00 -4.18
C ILE A 189 4.59 -17.08 -3.09
N SER A 190 5.73 -17.64 -2.67
CA SER A 190 5.76 -18.70 -1.65
C SER A 190 5.13 -18.23 -0.32
N PRO A 191 4.25 -19.03 0.32
CA PRO A 191 3.62 -18.68 1.59
C PRO A 191 4.65 -18.49 2.73
N TRP A 192 5.85 -19.04 2.60
CA TRP A 192 6.94 -18.87 3.57
C TRP A 192 7.37 -17.40 3.73
N TYR A 193 7.11 -16.54 2.74
CA TYR A 193 7.29 -15.09 2.89
C TYR A 193 6.34 -14.45 3.91
N ALA A 194 5.39 -15.20 4.47
CA ALA A 194 4.61 -14.73 5.60
C ALA A 194 5.47 -14.50 6.85
N LEU A 195 6.53 -15.30 7.03
CA LEU A 195 7.46 -15.16 8.16
C LEU A 195 8.28 -13.86 8.09
N THR A 196 8.39 -13.23 6.92
CA THR A 196 9.06 -11.94 6.76
C THR A 196 8.15 -10.74 7.06
N LEU A 197 6.96 -10.97 7.63
CA LEU A 197 6.02 -9.90 8.02
C LEU A 197 6.69 -8.80 8.88
N PRO A 198 7.51 -9.12 9.91
CA PRO A 198 8.17 -8.08 10.71
C PRO A 198 9.11 -7.20 9.89
N LEU A 199 9.89 -7.83 8.99
CA LEU A 199 10.82 -7.11 8.13
C LEU A 199 10.09 -6.20 7.14
N GLY A 200 9.05 -6.71 6.49
CA GLY A 200 8.27 -5.92 5.54
C GLY A 200 7.50 -4.78 6.23
N ALA A 201 6.96 -5.02 7.43
CA ALA A 201 6.28 -4.01 8.23
C ALA A 201 7.24 -2.89 8.65
N ALA A 202 8.46 -3.23 9.07
CA ALA A 202 9.50 -2.25 9.39
C ALA A 202 9.86 -1.36 8.20
N VAL A 203 10.07 -1.96 7.01
CA VAL A 203 10.37 -1.20 5.79
C VAL A 203 9.20 -0.30 5.41
N PHE A 204 7.97 -0.81 5.45
CA PHE A 204 6.78 -0.01 5.11
C PHE A 204 6.56 1.14 6.10
N ALA A 205 6.73 0.89 7.41
CA ALA A 205 6.66 1.93 8.43
C ALA A 205 7.74 3.01 8.22
N ALA A 206 8.95 2.61 7.82
CA ALA A 206 10.02 3.55 7.49
C ALA A 206 9.69 4.41 6.25
N MET A 207 9.06 3.83 5.23
CA MET A 207 8.55 4.60 4.07
C MET A 207 7.50 5.61 4.51
N MET A 208 6.51 5.19 5.31
CA MET A 208 5.46 6.05 5.85
C MET A 208 6.04 7.21 6.69
N PHE A 209 6.96 6.91 7.60
CA PHE A 209 7.63 7.92 8.41
C PHE A 209 8.42 8.91 7.56
N THR A 210 9.19 8.41 6.59
CA THR A 210 9.98 9.24 5.68
C THR A 210 9.10 10.16 4.86
N SER A 211 7.97 9.66 4.32
CA SER A 211 7.00 10.48 3.60
C SER A 211 6.36 11.53 4.50
N THR A 212 5.89 11.16 5.69
CA THR A 212 5.32 12.11 6.67
C THR A 212 6.31 13.21 7.04
N TRP A 213 7.56 12.85 7.34
CA TRP A 213 8.62 13.82 7.63
C TRP A 213 8.86 14.77 6.45
N LYS A 214 8.89 14.25 5.21
CA LYS A 214 9.04 15.09 4.01
C LYS A 214 7.87 16.06 3.84
N VAL A 215 6.64 15.64 4.15
CA VAL A 215 5.46 16.53 4.09
C VAL A 215 5.60 17.64 5.13
N LEU A 216 5.86 17.28 6.39
CA LEU A 216 5.97 18.24 7.50
C LEU A 216 7.15 19.21 7.35
N SER A 217 8.27 18.75 6.77
CA SER A 217 9.46 19.58 6.56
C SER A 217 9.42 20.46 5.31
N GLY A 218 8.42 20.31 4.43
CA GLY A 218 8.32 21.07 3.18
C GLY A 218 9.44 20.83 2.17
N LYS A 219 10.30 19.83 2.39
CA LYS A 219 11.47 19.54 1.54
C LYS A 219 11.11 18.98 0.17
N GLY A 220 9.87 18.53 -0.01
CA GLY A 220 9.42 17.89 -1.25
C GLY A 220 9.82 16.42 -1.32
N VAL A 221 9.58 15.81 -2.48
CA VAL A 221 9.96 14.42 -2.79
C VAL A 221 10.74 14.33 -4.08
N MET A 222 11.79 13.51 -4.09
CA MET A 222 12.55 13.19 -5.29
C MET A 222 11.84 12.08 -6.06
N TRP A 223 11.74 12.24 -7.38
CA TRP A 223 11.24 11.21 -8.28
C TRP A 223 11.97 11.29 -9.62
N LYS A 224 12.67 10.21 -9.99
CA LYS A 224 13.39 10.10 -11.27
C LYS A 224 14.32 11.30 -11.50
N GLY A 225 15.08 11.65 -10.47
CA GLY A 225 16.06 12.76 -10.49
C GLY A 225 15.48 14.16 -10.40
N ARG A 226 14.16 14.34 -10.27
CA ARG A 226 13.50 15.65 -10.13
C ARG A 226 12.95 15.84 -8.73
N MET A 227 13.08 17.05 -8.17
CA MET A 227 12.51 17.40 -6.88
C MET A 227 11.14 18.05 -7.07
N TYR A 228 10.14 17.55 -6.36
CA TYR A 228 8.77 18.01 -6.44
C TYR A 228 8.26 18.52 -5.09
N LYS A 229 7.55 19.64 -5.10
CA LYS A 229 6.84 20.18 -3.94
C LYS A 229 5.35 20.29 -4.29
N PRO A 230 4.44 19.82 -3.43
CA PRO A 230 3.02 20.08 -3.54
C PRO A 230 2.79 21.59 -3.57
N LYS A 231 1.87 22.03 -4.42
CA LYS A 231 1.39 23.42 -4.45
C LYS A 231 0.48 23.67 -3.25
#